data_AF-A0A660U915-F1
#
_entry.id   AF-A0A660U915-F1
#
_cell.length_a   1.000
_cell.length_b   1.000
_cell.length_c   1.000
_cell.angle_alpha   90.00
_cell.angle_beta   90.00
_cell.angle_gamma   90.00
#
_symmetry.space_group_name_H-M   'P 1'
#
loop_
_entity.id
_entity.type
_entity.pdbx_description
1 polymer ?
#
loop_
_entity_poly.entity_id
_entity_poly.type
_entity_poly.pdbx_seq_one_letter_code
_entity_poly.pdbx_strand_id
1 'polypeptide(L)'
;MLSKPKIILATLLIGVMIGFMSCGDAPKITKPQPKEFAMINDVLKNRWQKGYMMEDVDLYMSAYWKEGFLYRSDMGTKDDPTDDVIFDDWRQERDAAIRVFSRFDDIEIELSEPPEITILEPGKKAQVKNHYKVQMMAAEGTVLEGGYTGVYMEGDNTFIFEYRQTEDGKWEWRITKWYDEAIPPEEIKRMYGLE
;
A
#
# COMPACT_ATOMS: atom_id res chain seq x y z
N MET A 1 3.55 70.87 -26.94
CA MET A 1 2.68 71.56 -25.96
C MET A 1 1.33 70.86 -25.95
N LEU A 2 0.96 70.34 -24.78
CA LEU A 2 -0.33 69.83 -24.28
C LEU A 2 -1.40 69.33 -25.27
N SER A 3 -1.74 68.03 -25.15
CA SER A 3 -3.05 67.58 -24.62
C SER A 3 -3.24 66.05 -24.78
N LYS A 4 -3.19 65.32 -23.66
CA LYS A 4 -4.11 64.21 -23.33
C LYS A 4 -5.07 64.79 -22.26
N PRO A 5 -6.23 64.21 -21.89
CA PRO A 5 -6.76 62.86 -22.18
C PRO A 5 -8.29 62.83 -22.47
N LYS A 6 -8.87 61.67 -22.82
CA LYS A 6 -10.19 61.27 -22.29
C LYS A 6 -10.26 59.75 -22.10
N ILE A 7 -10.43 59.40 -20.84
CA ILE A 7 -10.83 58.11 -20.29
C ILE A 7 -12.25 57.82 -20.78
N ILE A 8 -12.49 56.64 -21.35
CA ILE A 8 -13.83 56.04 -21.40
C ILE A 8 -13.74 54.72 -20.66
N LEU A 9 -14.40 54.72 -19.50
CA LEU A 9 -14.65 53.61 -18.61
C LEU A 9 -15.87 52.83 -19.12
N ALA A 10 -15.92 51.54 -18.75
CA ALA A 10 -17.08 50.64 -18.76
C ALA A 10 -17.21 49.69 -19.98
N THR A 11 -16.55 48.54 -19.86
CA THR A 11 -17.18 47.27 -20.22
C THR A 11 -16.97 46.31 -19.06
N LEU A 12 -17.95 46.33 -18.16
CA LEU A 12 -18.22 45.34 -17.13
C LEU A 12 -18.80 44.07 -17.80
N LEU A 13 -18.59 42.90 -17.19
CA LEU A 13 -19.13 41.57 -17.55
C LEU A 13 -18.49 40.86 -18.75
N ILE A 14 -17.34 40.21 -18.54
CA ILE A 14 -17.09 38.87 -19.11
C ILE A 14 -16.31 38.04 -18.07
N GLY A 15 -16.89 36.91 -17.67
CA GLY A 15 -16.11 35.74 -17.26
C GLY A 15 -15.95 35.52 -15.76
N VAL A 16 -17.02 35.04 -15.12
CA VAL A 16 -16.94 34.06 -14.03
C VAL A 16 -15.97 32.96 -14.45
N MET A 17 -14.79 32.87 -13.83
CA MET A 17 -13.87 31.75 -14.00
C MET A 17 -13.14 31.49 -12.68
N ILE A 18 -13.54 30.39 -12.04
CA ILE A 18 -12.67 29.46 -11.30
C ILE A 18 -12.09 30.07 -10.00
N GLY A 19 -12.75 29.94 -8.85
CA GLY A 19 -13.11 28.64 -8.27
C GLY A 19 -11.86 28.03 -7.64
N PHE A 20 -11.73 28.23 -6.33
CA PHE A 20 -10.70 27.67 -5.46
C PHE A 20 -10.42 26.19 -5.76
N MET A 21 -9.32 25.90 -6.46
CA MET A 21 -8.66 24.59 -6.46
C MET A 21 -7.28 24.76 -5.84
N SER A 22 -7.24 24.95 -4.52
CA SER A 22 -6.06 24.60 -3.73
C SER A 22 -6.19 23.12 -3.37
N CYS A 23 -6.08 22.25 -4.37
CA CYS A 23 -5.70 20.87 -4.14
C CYS A 23 -4.18 20.93 -3.94
N GLY A 24 -3.72 20.70 -2.71
CA GLY A 24 -2.29 20.77 -2.40
C GLY A 24 -1.53 19.81 -3.31
N ASP A 25 -0.72 20.35 -4.21
CA ASP A 25 0.20 19.58 -5.05
C ASP A 25 0.98 18.63 -4.13
N ALA A 26 0.89 17.32 -4.41
CA ALA A 26 1.79 16.34 -3.82
C ALA A 26 3.24 16.83 -4.04
N PRO A 27 4.12 16.73 -3.03
CA PRO A 27 5.46 17.28 -3.12
C PRO A 27 6.17 16.81 -4.39
N LYS A 28 6.59 17.77 -5.22
CA LYS A 28 7.25 17.50 -6.50
C LYS A 28 8.49 16.65 -6.26
N ILE A 29 8.55 15.49 -6.90
CA ILE A 29 9.70 14.58 -6.88
C ILE A 29 10.89 15.33 -7.54
N THR A 30 11.74 15.95 -6.73
CA THR A 30 12.80 16.87 -7.17
C THR A 30 14.11 16.17 -7.57
N LYS A 31 14.19 14.84 -7.44
CA LYS A 31 15.34 14.03 -7.86
C LYS A 31 14.86 12.83 -8.67
N PRO A 32 15.54 12.47 -9.79
CA PRO A 32 15.27 11.20 -10.46
C PRO A 32 15.43 10.08 -9.42
N GLN A 33 14.36 9.33 -9.18
CA GLN A 33 14.48 8.17 -8.32
C GLN A 33 15.32 7.11 -9.05
N PRO A 34 16.25 6.42 -8.37
CA PRO A 34 17.02 5.34 -8.97
C PRO A 34 16.09 4.33 -9.65
N LYS A 35 16.53 3.73 -10.77
CA LYS A 35 15.74 2.73 -11.53
C LYS A 35 15.16 1.63 -10.62
N GLU A 36 15.89 1.28 -9.57
CA GLU A 36 15.48 0.32 -8.53
C GLU A 36 14.16 0.73 -7.84
N PHE A 37 13.94 2.01 -7.58
CA PHE A 37 12.72 2.49 -6.91
C PHE A 37 11.48 2.22 -7.75
N ALA A 38 11.54 2.50 -9.06
CA ALA A 38 10.43 2.22 -9.95
C ALA A 38 10.12 0.71 -10.03
N MET A 39 11.16 -0.14 -10.06
CA MET A 39 10.99 -1.59 -10.09
C MET A 39 10.44 -2.16 -8.78
N ILE A 40 10.91 -1.67 -7.64
CA ILE A 40 10.40 -2.05 -6.31
C ILE A 40 8.94 -1.60 -6.15
N ASN A 41 8.63 -0.38 -6.56
CA ASN A 41 7.29 0.18 -6.50
C ASN A 41 6.31 -0.57 -7.42
N ASP A 42 6.78 -1.03 -8.58
CA ASP A 42 6.00 -1.90 -9.47
C ASP A 42 5.62 -3.22 -8.78
N VAL A 43 6.56 -3.86 -8.08
CA VAL A 43 6.27 -5.09 -7.34
C VAL A 43 5.27 -4.84 -6.21
N LEU A 44 5.46 -3.77 -5.44
CA LEU A 44 4.57 -3.45 -4.31
C LEU A 44 3.14 -3.14 -4.79
N LYS A 45 2.98 -2.28 -5.80
CA LYS A 45 1.65 -1.82 -6.22
C LYS A 45 0.99 -2.75 -7.24
N ASN A 46 1.73 -3.16 -8.26
CA ASN A 46 1.16 -3.89 -9.40
C ASN A 46 1.18 -5.41 -9.24
N ARG A 47 1.90 -5.95 -8.24
CA ARG A 47 1.87 -7.38 -7.91
C ARG A 47 1.27 -7.64 -6.55
N TRP A 48 1.87 -7.11 -5.47
CA TRP A 48 1.42 -7.38 -4.10
C TRP A 48 0.03 -6.79 -3.82
N GLN A 49 -0.11 -5.47 -3.86
CA GLN A 49 -1.36 -4.78 -3.54
C GLN A 49 -2.46 -5.16 -4.54
N LYS A 50 -2.19 -4.99 -5.84
CA LYS A 50 -3.15 -5.31 -6.90
C LYS A 50 -3.55 -6.78 -6.91
N GLY A 51 -2.60 -7.71 -6.74
CA GLY A 51 -2.91 -9.15 -6.71
C GLY A 51 -3.87 -9.49 -5.58
N TYR A 52 -3.66 -8.90 -4.40
CA TYR A 52 -4.54 -9.13 -3.26
C TYR A 52 -5.93 -8.52 -3.44
N MET A 53 -6.01 -7.27 -3.90
CA MET A 53 -7.29 -6.57 -4.15
C MET A 53 -8.11 -7.19 -5.30
N MET A 54 -7.45 -7.89 -6.22
CA MET A 54 -8.11 -8.59 -7.33
C MET A 54 -8.36 -10.08 -7.02
N GLU A 55 -8.04 -10.54 -5.81
CA GLU A 55 -8.09 -11.95 -5.41
C GLU A 55 -7.30 -12.89 -6.35
N ASP A 56 -6.32 -12.33 -7.07
CA ASP A 56 -5.44 -13.06 -7.98
C ASP A 56 -4.22 -13.56 -7.22
N VAL A 57 -4.36 -14.77 -6.68
CA VAL A 57 -3.31 -15.42 -5.89
C VAL A 57 -2.00 -15.57 -6.66
N ASP A 58 -2.04 -15.78 -7.98
CA ASP A 58 -0.82 -15.98 -8.75
C ASP A 58 -0.09 -14.64 -8.96
N LEU A 59 -0.83 -13.56 -9.22
CA LEU A 59 -0.28 -12.21 -9.26
C LEU A 59 0.28 -11.79 -7.90
N TYR A 60 -0.48 -12.02 -6.82
CA TYR A 60 -0.05 -11.72 -5.45
C TYR A 60 1.25 -12.48 -5.09
N MET A 61 1.26 -13.80 -5.29
CA MET A 61 2.42 -14.63 -4.97
C MET A 61 3.63 -14.33 -5.87
N SER A 62 3.42 -13.75 -7.06
CA SER A 62 4.52 -13.31 -7.94
C SER A 62 5.35 -12.15 -7.35
N ALA A 63 4.84 -11.48 -6.31
CA ALA A 63 5.57 -10.45 -5.58
C ALA A 63 6.69 -11.02 -4.70
N TYR A 64 6.71 -12.32 -4.43
CA TYR A 64 7.63 -12.96 -3.49
C TYR A 64 8.70 -13.83 -4.18
N TRP A 65 9.86 -13.91 -3.54
CA TRP A 65 10.79 -15.04 -3.71
C TRP A 65 10.32 -16.21 -2.83
N LYS A 66 10.35 -17.42 -3.38
CA LYS A 66 10.05 -18.64 -2.61
C LYS A 66 11.17 -18.92 -1.60
N GLU A 67 12.42 -18.78 -2.04
CA GLU A 67 13.59 -19.03 -1.21
C GLU A 67 13.85 -17.87 -0.24
N GLY A 68 13.89 -18.19 1.05
CA GLY A 68 14.10 -17.21 2.12
C GLY A 68 12.87 -16.37 2.44
N PHE A 69 11.68 -16.85 2.05
CA PHE A 69 10.40 -16.28 2.44
C PHE A 69 10.26 -16.20 3.97
N LEU A 70 9.71 -15.10 4.46
CA LEU A 70 9.25 -14.95 5.83
C LEU A 70 8.13 -13.91 5.88
N TYR A 71 7.00 -14.27 6.45
CA TYR A 71 6.02 -13.34 6.97
C TYR A 71 5.97 -13.44 8.49
N ARG A 72 5.89 -12.28 9.15
CA ARG A 72 5.65 -12.18 10.58
C ARG A 72 4.72 -11.01 10.83
N SER A 73 3.60 -11.26 11.50
CA SER A 73 2.73 -10.23 12.04
C SER A 73 2.74 -10.29 13.55
N ASP A 74 2.80 -9.13 14.19
CA ASP A 74 2.65 -9.00 15.64
C ASP A 74 1.19 -9.02 16.08
N MET A 75 0.22 -9.14 15.16
CA MET A 75 -1.22 -9.21 15.47
C MET A 75 -1.77 -8.04 16.31
N GLY A 76 -1.03 -6.93 16.43
CA GLY A 76 -1.35 -5.79 17.30
C GLY A 76 -0.82 -5.92 18.72
N THR A 77 -0.13 -7.00 19.06
CA THR A 77 0.38 -7.31 20.40
C THR A 77 1.90 -7.17 20.44
N LYS A 78 2.41 -5.97 20.12
CA LYS A 78 3.85 -5.66 20.02
C LYS A 78 4.73 -6.15 21.19
N ASP A 79 4.18 -6.20 22.40
CA ASP A 79 4.89 -6.61 23.61
C ASP A 79 4.71 -8.10 23.97
N ASP A 80 3.89 -8.85 23.22
CA ASP A 80 3.65 -10.28 23.39
C ASP A 80 3.95 -11.04 22.09
N PRO A 81 5.17 -11.58 21.91
CA PRO A 81 5.52 -12.32 20.70
C PRO A 81 4.92 -13.73 20.64
N THR A 82 4.11 -14.15 21.63
CA THR A 82 3.61 -15.53 21.72
C THR A 82 2.39 -15.81 20.84
N ASP A 83 1.69 -14.76 20.39
CA ASP A 83 0.57 -14.82 19.46
C ASP A 83 0.91 -14.34 18.04
N ASP A 84 2.17 -13.97 17.80
CA ASP A 84 2.69 -13.66 16.48
C ASP A 84 2.33 -14.73 15.45
N VAL A 85 1.81 -14.29 14.30
CA VAL A 85 1.63 -15.16 13.14
C VAL A 85 2.93 -15.19 12.34
N ILE A 86 3.51 -16.37 12.19
CA ILE A 86 4.77 -16.57 11.46
C ILE A 86 4.55 -17.59 10.35
N PHE A 87 4.86 -17.20 9.11
CA PHE A 87 4.97 -18.10 7.97
C PHE A 87 6.40 -18.09 7.44
N ASP A 88 7.08 -19.23 7.51
CA ASP A 88 8.44 -19.42 6.99
C ASP A 88 8.47 -20.23 5.68
N ASP A 89 7.31 -20.68 5.19
CA ASP A 89 7.10 -21.22 3.84
C ASP A 89 6.09 -20.35 3.08
N TRP A 90 6.46 -19.93 1.86
CA TRP A 90 5.59 -19.15 0.96
C TRP A 90 4.26 -19.86 0.67
N ARG A 91 4.19 -21.19 0.80
CA ARG A 91 2.94 -21.95 0.64
C ARG A 91 1.93 -21.62 1.74
N GLN A 92 2.37 -21.35 2.96
CA GLN A 92 1.48 -20.98 4.07
C GLN A 92 0.81 -19.63 3.79
N GLU A 93 1.58 -18.66 3.29
CA GLU A 93 1.06 -17.37 2.85
C GLU A 93 0.07 -17.52 1.69
N ARG A 94 0.44 -18.32 0.67
CA ARG A 94 -0.47 -18.60 -0.44
C ARG A 94 -1.80 -19.20 0.04
N ASP A 95 -1.74 -20.18 0.93
CA ASP A 95 -2.92 -20.84 1.46
C ASP A 95 -3.73 -19.90 2.36
N ALA A 96 -3.07 -18.98 3.08
CA ALA A 96 -3.72 -17.93 3.86
C ALA A 96 -4.46 -16.94 2.95
N ALA A 97 -3.81 -16.42 1.91
CA ALA A 97 -4.42 -15.55 0.91
C ALA A 97 -5.65 -16.20 0.27
N ILE A 98 -5.57 -17.48 -0.13
CA ILE A 98 -6.73 -18.23 -0.67
C ILE A 98 -7.89 -18.29 0.33
N ARG A 99 -7.61 -18.50 1.62
CA ARG A 99 -8.66 -18.49 2.65
C ARG A 99 -9.31 -17.12 2.79
N VAL A 100 -8.53 -16.04 2.70
CA VAL A 100 -9.07 -14.67 2.70
C VAL A 100 -9.94 -14.45 1.46
N PHE A 101 -9.43 -14.75 0.27
CA PHE A 101 -10.17 -14.56 -0.99
C PHE A 101 -11.45 -15.40 -1.05
N SER A 102 -11.51 -16.55 -0.37
CA SER A 102 -12.75 -17.33 -0.27
C SER A 102 -13.82 -16.75 0.67
N ARG A 103 -13.48 -15.72 1.46
CA ARG A 103 -14.34 -15.15 2.50
C ARG A 103 -14.76 -13.71 2.23
N PHE A 104 -14.02 -13.00 1.39
CA PHE A 104 -14.21 -11.58 1.12
C PHE A 104 -14.22 -11.35 -0.39
N ASP A 105 -15.23 -10.64 -0.88
CA ASP A 105 -15.42 -10.33 -2.32
C ASP A 105 -15.02 -8.88 -2.67
N ASP A 106 -14.75 -8.05 -1.66
CA ASP A 106 -14.36 -6.66 -1.82
C ASP A 106 -13.24 -6.36 -0.83
N ILE A 107 -12.01 -6.33 -1.34
CA ILE A 107 -10.80 -6.09 -0.57
C ILE A 107 -10.15 -4.82 -1.10
N GLU A 108 -10.09 -3.81 -0.25
CA GLU A 108 -9.41 -2.54 -0.53
C GLU A 108 -8.18 -2.42 0.38
N ILE A 109 -7.02 -2.21 -0.25
CA ILE A 109 -5.77 -1.95 0.46
C ILE A 109 -5.28 -0.57 0.04
N GLU A 110 -5.13 0.33 1.01
CA GLU A 110 -4.46 1.62 0.84
C GLU A 110 -3.05 1.55 1.43
N LEU A 111 -2.08 2.16 0.75
CA LEU A 111 -0.71 2.30 1.23
C LEU A 111 -0.35 3.78 1.32
N SER A 112 0.44 4.17 2.32
CA SER A 112 0.97 5.54 2.39
C SER A 112 1.83 5.88 1.17
N GLU A 113 1.61 7.05 0.60
CA GLU A 113 2.32 7.52 -0.60
C GLU A 113 3.21 8.74 -0.31
N PRO A 114 4.48 8.74 -0.77
CA PRO A 114 5.21 7.60 -1.34
C PRO A 114 5.67 6.61 -0.24
N PRO A 115 5.94 5.34 -0.58
CA PRO A 115 6.60 4.44 0.36
C PRO A 115 8.03 4.91 0.67
N GLU A 116 8.51 4.64 1.88
CA GLU A 116 9.89 4.90 2.28
C GLU A 116 10.79 3.75 1.80
N ILE A 117 11.65 4.02 0.81
CA ILE A 117 12.58 3.04 0.24
C ILE A 117 14.01 3.36 0.67
N THR A 118 14.63 2.41 1.36
CA THR A 118 16.05 2.45 1.76
C THR A 118 16.83 1.36 1.04
N ILE A 119 17.84 1.74 0.26
CA ILE A 119 18.76 0.78 -0.37
C ILE A 119 19.76 0.29 0.69
N LEU A 120 19.70 -0.98 1.03
CA LEU A 120 20.59 -1.61 2.01
C LEU A 120 21.89 -2.08 1.37
N GLU A 121 21.79 -2.63 0.16
CA GLU A 121 22.93 -3.05 -0.66
C GLU A 121 22.61 -2.74 -2.13
N PRO A 122 23.33 -1.80 -2.78
CA PRO A 122 23.04 -1.40 -4.15
C PRO A 122 23.00 -2.58 -5.13
N GLY A 123 21.96 -2.64 -5.96
CA GLY A 123 21.77 -3.72 -6.94
C GLY A 123 21.42 -5.08 -6.35
N LYS A 124 21.13 -5.17 -5.05
CA LYS A 124 20.93 -6.47 -4.39
C LYS A 124 19.85 -6.48 -3.32
N LYS A 125 19.76 -5.47 -2.46
CA LYS A 125 18.87 -5.49 -1.29
C LYS A 125 18.31 -4.11 -0.95
N ALA A 126 17.01 -4.06 -0.66
CA ALA A 126 16.33 -2.85 -0.23
C ALA A 126 15.33 -3.16 0.89
N GLN A 127 15.04 -2.16 1.71
CA GLN A 127 13.96 -2.15 2.67
C GLN A 127 12.90 -1.15 2.21
N VAL A 128 11.64 -1.54 2.30
CA VAL A 128 10.50 -0.68 1.98
C VAL A 128 9.60 -0.61 3.20
N LYS A 129 9.23 0.59 3.61
CA LYS A 129 8.25 0.81 4.68
C LYS A 129 7.06 1.61 4.16
N ASN A 130 5.88 1.27 4.64
CA ASN A 130 4.67 2.03 4.40
C ASN A 130 3.64 1.73 5.49
N HIS A 131 2.83 2.74 5.79
CA HIS A 131 1.60 2.54 6.53
C HIS A 131 0.55 1.93 5.60
N TYR A 132 -0.37 1.13 6.13
CA TYR A 132 -1.45 0.52 5.37
C TYR A 132 -2.79 0.67 6.07
N LYS A 133 -3.85 0.70 5.26
CA LYS A 133 -5.23 0.48 5.70
C LYS A 133 -5.84 -0.60 4.82
N VAL A 134 -6.54 -1.54 5.42
CA VAL A 134 -7.25 -2.60 4.72
C VAL A 134 -8.69 -2.62 5.15
N GLN A 135 -9.59 -2.60 4.16
CA GLN A 135 -10.99 -2.89 4.35
C GLN A 135 -11.33 -4.15 3.57
N MET A 136 -12.04 -5.08 4.22
CA MET A 136 -12.56 -6.28 3.56
C MET A 136 -14.03 -6.43 3.86
N MET A 137 -14.86 -6.64 2.85
CA MET A 137 -16.28 -6.96 3.03
C MET A 137 -16.51 -8.43 2.78
N ALA A 138 -17.27 -9.06 3.69
CA ALA A 138 -17.58 -10.46 3.61
C ALA A 138 -18.38 -10.77 2.33
N ALA A 139 -18.17 -11.95 1.78
CA ALA A 139 -18.85 -12.39 0.58
C ALA A 139 -20.38 -12.37 0.75
N GLU A 140 -21.12 -12.17 -0.34
CA GLU A 140 -22.58 -12.05 -0.27
C GLU A 140 -23.23 -13.28 0.41
N GLY A 141 -24.12 -13.03 1.37
CA GLY A 141 -24.79 -14.10 2.13
C GLY A 141 -23.94 -14.75 3.21
N THR A 142 -22.72 -14.27 3.44
CA THR A 142 -21.88 -14.67 4.58
C THR A 142 -21.90 -13.62 5.69
N VAL A 143 -21.70 -14.09 6.92
CA VAL A 143 -21.45 -13.22 8.09
C VAL A 143 -20.19 -13.71 8.77
N LEU A 144 -19.37 -12.76 9.20
CA LEU A 144 -18.18 -13.06 9.98
C LEU A 144 -18.58 -13.36 11.42
N GLU A 145 -17.62 -13.86 12.20
CA GLU A 145 -17.80 -14.04 13.63
C GLU A 145 -18.29 -12.73 14.28
N GLY A 146 -19.28 -12.82 15.17
CA GLY A 146 -19.93 -11.64 15.75
C GLY A 146 -20.99 -10.96 14.87
N GLY A 147 -21.29 -11.49 13.69
CA GLY A 147 -22.35 -10.98 12.80
C GLY A 147 -21.93 -9.79 11.94
N TYR A 148 -20.62 -9.50 11.86
CA TYR A 148 -20.09 -8.44 11.02
C TYR A 148 -20.11 -8.84 9.54
N THR A 149 -20.23 -7.84 8.67
CA THR A 149 -20.18 -8.00 7.21
C THR A 149 -18.85 -7.50 6.63
N GLY A 150 -17.87 -7.19 7.48
CA GLY A 150 -16.55 -6.74 7.05
C GLY A 150 -15.58 -6.58 8.21
N VAL A 151 -14.30 -6.41 7.87
CA VAL A 151 -13.21 -6.14 8.80
C VAL A 151 -12.41 -4.95 8.32
N TYR A 152 -11.83 -4.24 9.29
CA TYR A 152 -10.90 -3.14 9.05
C TYR A 152 -9.61 -3.41 9.81
N MET A 153 -8.48 -3.22 9.14
CA MET A 153 -7.14 -3.38 9.69
C MET A 153 -6.28 -2.20 9.29
N GLU A 154 -5.36 -1.79 10.15
CA GLU A 154 -4.44 -0.69 9.92
C GLU A 154 -3.12 -1.01 10.61
N GLY A 155 -2.00 -0.58 10.05
CA GLY A 155 -0.69 -0.94 10.56
C GLY A 155 0.46 -0.44 9.72
N ASP A 156 1.67 -0.87 10.07
CA ASP A 156 2.90 -0.53 9.36
C ASP A 156 3.56 -1.78 8.80
N ASN A 157 3.83 -1.75 7.50
CA ASN A 157 4.60 -2.78 6.82
C ASN A 157 6.08 -2.43 6.79
N THR A 158 6.92 -3.44 7.01
CA THR A 158 8.32 -3.45 6.62
C THR A 158 8.62 -4.64 5.71
N PHE A 159 8.93 -4.36 4.45
CA PHE A 159 9.33 -5.35 3.47
C PHE A 159 10.84 -5.34 3.25
N ILE A 160 11.42 -6.53 3.06
CA ILE A 160 12.79 -6.73 2.59
C ILE A 160 12.75 -7.29 1.17
N PHE A 161 13.27 -6.51 0.24
CA PHE A 161 13.38 -6.86 -1.17
C PHE A 161 14.77 -7.35 -1.50
N GLU A 162 14.86 -8.35 -2.37
CA GLU A 162 16.13 -8.78 -2.97
C GLU A 162 16.04 -8.86 -4.49
N TYR A 163 17.13 -8.46 -5.15
CA TYR A 163 17.31 -8.54 -6.59
C TYR A 163 18.01 -9.85 -6.93
N ARG A 164 17.29 -10.76 -7.58
CA ARG A 164 17.81 -12.09 -7.92
C ARG A 164 17.41 -12.49 -9.34
N GLN A 165 18.08 -13.51 -9.85
CA GLN A 165 17.74 -14.11 -11.13
C GLN A 165 16.61 -15.13 -10.95
N THR A 166 15.59 -15.05 -11.79
CA THR A 166 14.51 -16.03 -11.92
C THR A 166 14.99 -17.28 -12.64
N GLU A 167 14.19 -18.35 -12.60
CA GLU A 167 14.48 -19.61 -13.32
C GLU A 167 14.62 -19.41 -14.85
N ASP A 168 13.91 -18.43 -15.43
CA ASP A 168 14.00 -18.08 -16.86
C ASP A 168 15.14 -17.09 -17.18
N GLY A 169 16.01 -16.80 -16.21
CA GLY A 169 17.23 -16.01 -16.41
C GLY A 169 17.03 -14.49 -16.34
N LYS A 170 15.82 -14.00 -16.05
CA LYS A 170 15.54 -12.57 -15.86
C LYS A 170 15.94 -12.13 -14.46
N TRP A 171 16.34 -10.88 -14.33
CA TRP A 171 16.64 -10.32 -13.02
C TRP A 171 15.46 -9.48 -12.53
N GLU A 172 15.00 -9.77 -11.31
CA GLU A 172 13.83 -9.11 -10.74
C GLU A 172 14.05 -8.76 -9.26
N TRP A 173 13.43 -7.67 -8.84
CA TRP A 173 13.22 -7.39 -7.41
C TRP A 173 11.96 -8.14 -6.97
N ARG A 174 12.03 -8.83 -5.83
CA ARG A 174 10.85 -9.42 -5.16
C ARG A 174 11.03 -9.40 -3.66
N ILE A 175 9.91 -9.53 -2.94
CA ILE A 175 9.84 -9.56 -1.48
C ILE A 175 10.41 -10.90 -0.99
N THR A 176 11.29 -10.84 -0.01
CA THR A 176 11.78 -12.02 0.73
C THR A 176 11.22 -12.05 2.13
N LYS A 177 11.05 -10.88 2.76
CA LYS A 177 10.51 -10.80 4.11
C LYS A 177 9.46 -9.71 4.19
N TRP A 178 8.42 -9.98 4.96
CA TRP A 178 7.37 -9.05 5.31
C TRP A 178 7.17 -9.10 6.82
N TYR A 179 7.36 -7.97 7.46
CA TYR A 179 7.04 -7.73 8.86
C TYR A 179 5.85 -6.78 8.91
N ASP A 180 4.82 -7.19 9.62
CA ASP A 180 3.55 -6.48 9.79
C ASP A 180 3.43 -6.11 11.28
N GLU A 181 3.40 -4.81 11.54
CA GLU A 181 3.12 -4.25 12.87
C GLU A 181 1.70 -3.69 12.82
N ALA A 182 0.73 -4.49 13.24
CA ALA A 182 -0.69 -4.13 13.18
C ALA A 182 -1.05 -3.17 14.33
N ILE A 183 -2.03 -2.30 14.10
CA ILE A 183 -2.64 -1.48 15.14
C ILE A 183 -3.82 -2.25 15.72
N PRO A 184 -3.93 -2.38 17.06
CA PRO A 184 -5.06 -3.05 17.68
C PRO A 184 -6.42 -2.45 17.31
N PRO A 185 -7.48 -3.26 17.14
CA PRO A 185 -8.80 -2.78 16.75
C PRO A 185 -9.37 -1.69 17.67
N GLU A 186 -9.11 -1.76 18.97
CA GLU A 186 -9.52 -0.75 19.94
C GLU A 186 -8.76 0.57 19.79
N GLU A 187 -7.51 0.53 19.34
CA GLU A 187 -6.74 1.73 19.06
C GLU A 187 -7.22 2.41 17.78
N ILE A 188 -7.50 1.63 16.74
CA ILE A 188 -8.15 2.12 15.52
C ILE A 188 -9.46 2.84 15.88
N LYS A 189 -10.32 2.22 16.70
CA LYS A 189 -11.59 2.86 17.13
C LYS A 189 -11.36 4.19 17.82
N ARG A 190 -10.34 4.30 18.69
CA ARG A 190 -9.97 5.56 19.36
C ARG A 190 -9.46 6.61 18.37
N MET A 191 -8.61 6.22 17.42
CA MET A 191 -8.05 7.13 16.40
C MET A 191 -9.14 7.79 15.56
N TYR A 192 -10.20 7.05 15.22
CA TYR A 192 -11.30 7.52 14.37
C TYR A 192 -12.55 7.97 15.12
N GLY A 193 -12.57 7.89 16.46
CA GLY A 193 -13.72 8.27 17.28
C GLY A 193 -14.95 7.40 17.04
N LEU A 194 -14.76 6.10 16.84
CA LEU A 194 -15.81 5.10 16.56
C LEU A 194 -16.39 4.45 17.83
N GLU A 195 -16.36 5.17 18.97
CA GLU A 195 -16.88 4.72 20.27
C GLU A 195 -18.41 4.85 20.39
#